data_AF-A0A1J5S2E3-F1
#
_entry.id   AF-A0A1J5S2E3-F1
#
_cell.length_a   1.000
_cell.length_b   1.000
_cell.length_c   1.000
_cell.angle_alpha   90.00
_cell.angle_beta   90.00
_cell.angle_gamma   90.00
#
_symmetry.space_group_name_H-M   'P 1'
#
loop_
_entity.id
_entity.type
_entity.pdbx_description
1 polymer ?
#
loop_
_entity_poly.entity_id
_entity_poly.type
_entity_poly.pdbx_seq_one_letter_code
_entity_poly.pdbx_strand_id
1 'polypeptide(L)'
;MKKHILVAALVFAASNAMAERIVSGTNEKDRNSGGNKAEACKTAKEDALIKRTYDEQLAKYSPCECKQNEKGSWACTVDAALEKTR
;
A
#
# COMPACT_ATOMS: atom_id res chain seq x y z
N MET A 1 -49.51 18.26 -26.75
CA MET A 1 -49.93 18.32 -25.33
C MET A 1 -48.68 18.48 -24.47
N LYS A 2 -48.73 19.42 -23.50
CA LYS A 2 -48.06 19.45 -22.17
C LYS A 2 -46.56 19.05 -22.09
N LYS A 3 -45.60 19.96 -21.81
CA LYS A 3 -45.32 20.74 -20.58
C LYS A 3 -44.34 20.03 -19.61
N HIS A 4 -43.29 20.79 -19.18
CA HIS A 4 -42.58 20.74 -17.88
C HIS A 4 -41.55 19.58 -17.72
N ILE A 5 -40.31 19.68 -17.21
CA ILE A 5 -39.57 20.48 -16.18
C ILE A 5 -38.06 20.25 -16.46
N LEU A 6 -37.20 21.26 -16.70
CA LEU A 6 -36.31 21.96 -15.73
C LEU A 6 -35.53 21.09 -14.71
N VAL A 7 -34.20 21.20 -14.78
CA VAL A 7 -33.25 21.14 -13.63
C VAL A 7 -33.02 19.79 -12.95
N ALA A 8 -31.79 19.29 -13.09
CA ALA A 8 -30.98 18.91 -11.95
C ALA A 8 -29.49 19.13 -12.29
N ALA A 9 -29.01 20.34 -11.96
CA ALA A 9 -27.65 20.47 -11.47
C ALA A 9 -27.49 19.61 -10.21
N LEU A 10 -26.23 19.34 -9.82
CA LEU A 10 -25.76 18.40 -8.79
C LEU A 10 -25.49 17.02 -9.41
N VAL A 11 -24.23 16.63 -9.59
CA VAL A 11 -23.35 16.38 -8.47
C VAL A 11 -21.96 16.95 -8.77
N PHE A 12 -21.62 18.06 -8.12
CA PHE A 12 -20.26 18.27 -7.65
C PHE A 12 -19.95 17.07 -6.75
N ALA A 13 -19.45 15.99 -7.34
CA ALA A 13 -18.74 14.99 -6.57
C ALA A 13 -17.42 15.69 -6.25
N ALA A 14 -17.43 16.44 -5.16
CA ALA A 14 -16.22 16.83 -4.48
C ALA A 14 -15.44 15.53 -4.26
N SER A 15 -14.51 15.28 -5.16
CA SER A 15 -13.49 14.28 -5.05
C SER A 15 -12.59 14.72 -3.89
N ASN A 16 -13.12 14.60 -2.67
CA ASN A 16 -12.31 14.29 -1.50
C ASN A 16 -11.88 12.83 -1.67
N ALA A 17 -11.15 12.58 -2.76
CA ALA A 17 -10.40 11.36 -2.95
C ALA A 17 -9.35 11.41 -1.84
N MET A 18 -9.68 10.82 -0.71
CA MET A 18 -8.67 10.17 0.12
C MET A 18 -8.13 9.05 -0.77
N ALA A 19 -7.26 9.41 -1.71
CA ALA A 19 -6.66 8.46 -2.61
C ALA A 19 -5.85 7.55 -1.70
N GLU A 20 -6.33 6.32 -1.50
CA GLU A 20 -5.54 5.28 -0.89
C GLU A 20 -4.21 5.24 -1.63
N ARG A 21 -3.12 5.56 -0.93
CA ARG A 21 -1.78 5.49 -1.48
C ARG A 21 -1.20 4.14 -1.11
N ILE A 22 -0.59 3.49 -2.09
CA ILE A 22 0.08 2.21 -1.86
C ILE A 22 1.56 2.48 -1.70
N VAL A 23 2.16 1.95 -0.64
CA VAL A 23 3.60 1.93 -0.43
C VAL A 23 4.10 0.49 -0.47
N SER A 24 5.15 0.24 -1.24
CA SER A 24 5.76 -1.08 -1.37
C SER A 24 7.04 -1.16 -0.55
N GLY A 25 7.12 -2.18 0.30
CA GLY A 25 8.31 -2.56 1.05
C GLY A 25 8.99 -3.77 0.45
N THR A 26 10.31 -3.76 0.42
CA THR A 26 11.14 -4.82 -0.17
C THR A 26 12.30 -5.12 0.75
N ASN A 27 12.63 -6.39 0.94
CA ASN A 27 13.76 -6.77 1.80
C ASN A 27 15.13 -6.68 1.10
N GLU A 28 15.23 -6.09 -0.09
CA GLU A 28 16.49 -5.96 -0.86
C GLU A 28 17.46 -4.91 -0.27
N LYS A 29 16.98 -4.05 0.64
CA LYS A 29 17.84 -3.02 1.27
C LYS A 29 18.83 -3.57 2.30
N ASP A 30 18.56 -4.75 2.85
CA ASP A 30 19.49 -5.41 3.76
C ASP A 30 20.23 -6.52 3.02
N ARG A 31 21.56 -6.44 3.04
CA ARG A 31 22.47 -7.49 2.51
C ARG A 31 22.21 -8.89 3.11
N ASN A 32 21.40 -8.97 4.16
CA ASN A 32 20.82 -10.18 4.71
C ASN A 32 19.39 -10.36 4.18
N SER A 33 19.27 -10.93 2.99
CA SER A 33 18.04 -11.62 2.61
C SER A 33 17.72 -12.64 3.72
N GLY A 34 16.65 -12.40 4.50
CA GLY A 34 16.34 -13.16 5.71
C GLY A 34 16.49 -14.66 5.49
N GLY A 35 17.14 -15.35 6.44
CA GLY A 35 17.48 -16.77 6.31
C GLY A 35 16.26 -17.69 6.16
N ASN A 36 15.07 -17.15 6.37
CA ASN A 36 13.78 -17.79 6.13
C ASN A 36 12.74 -16.78 5.61
N LYS A 37 11.66 -17.30 5.02
CA LYS A 37 10.55 -16.52 4.45
C LYS A 37 9.92 -15.54 5.44
N ALA A 38 9.76 -15.94 6.71
CA ALA A 38 9.08 -15.12 7.71
C ALA A 38 9.88 -13.87 8.09
N GLU A 39 11.20 -14.00 8.19
CA GLU A 39 12.11 -12.90 8.45
C GLU A 39 12.16 -11.93 7.27
N ALA A 40 12.28 -12.44 6.04
CA ALA A 40 12.24 -11.62 4.83
C ALA A 40 10.91 -10.84 4.68
N CYS A 41 9.79 -11.47 5.02
CA CYS A 41 8.48 -10.82 5.13
C CYS A 41 8.48 -9.65 6.13
N LYS A 42 9.05 -9.88 7.31
CA LYS A 42 9.08 -8.90 8.39
C LYS A 42 9.89 -7.67 7.97
N THR A 43 11.07 -7.87 7.41
CA THR A 43 11.92 -6.79 6.87
C THR A 43 11.22 -6.00 5.78
N ALA A 44 10.51 -6.68 4.86
CA ALA A 44 9.74 -5.99 3.82
C ALA A 44 8.63 -5.09 4.42
N LYS A 45 7.94 -5.55 5.48
CA LYS A 45 6.93 -4.73 6.18
C LYS A 45 7.55 -3.54 6.90
N GLU A 46 8.72 -3.72 7.52
CA GLU A 46 9.47 -2.64 8.17
C GLU A 46 9.94 -1.59 7.16
N ASP A 47 10.39 -1.99 5.97
CA ASP A 47 10.73 -1.04 4.89
C ASP A 47 9.49 -0.27 4.39
N ALA A 48 8.33 -0.93 4.27
CA ALA A 48 7.07 -0.24 3.96
C ALA A 48 6.69 0.79 5.05
N LEU A 49 6.89 0.46 6.33
CA LEU A 49 6.70 1.38 7.46
C LEU A 49 7.61 2.59 7.38
N ILE A 50 8.88 2.40 7.04
CA ILE A 50 9.88 3.48 6.95
C ILE A 50 9.55 4.43 5.79
N LYS A 51 8.98 3.90 4.70
CA LYS A 51 8.61 4.67 3.51
C LYS A 51 7.30 5.46 3.64
N ARG A 52 6.54 5.30 4.73
CA ARG A 52 5.34 6.11 4.97
C ARG A 52 5.69 7.59 5.18
N THR A 53 4.77 8.49 4.85
CA THR A 53 4.92 9.90 5.22
C THR A 53 4.49 10.14 6.67
N TYR A 54 4.90 11.28 7.24
CA TYR A 54 4.57 11.62 8.63
C TYR A 54 3.06 11.73 8.89
N ASP A 55 2.30 12.22 7.91
CA ASP A 55 0.85 12.39 7.93
C ASP A 55 0.07 11.14 7.48
N GLU A 56 0.74 10.04 7.17
CA GLU A 56 0.11 8.79 6.73
C GLU A 56 0.36 7.65 7.72
N GLN A 57 -0.68 6.86 7.99
CA GLN A 57 -0.61 5.61 8.75
C GLN A 57 -0.92 4.42 7.85
N LEU A 58 -0.41 3.24 8.21
CA LEU A 58 -0.73 2.00 7.49
C LEU A 58 -2.11 1.52 7.90
N ALA A 59 -3.03 1.47 6.95
CA ALA A 59 -4.36 0.91 7.14
C ALA A 59 -4.35 -0.63 7.04
N LYS A 60 -3.59 -1.16 6.07
CA LYS A 60 -3.55 -2.61 5.82
C LYS A 60 -2.29 -3.02 5.07
N TYR A 61 -1.72 -4.18 5.45
CA TYR A 61 -0.73 -4.86 4.65
C TYR A 61 -1.36 -5.88 3.72
N SER A 62 -0.83 -5.98 2.51
CA SER A 62 -1.02 -7.12 1.62
C SER A 62 -0.27 -8.36 2.17
N PRO A 63 -0.64 -9.57 1.71
CA PRO A 63 0.18 -10.76 1.93
C PRO A 63 1.59 -10.55 1.37
N CYS A 64 2.62 -11.12 2.00
CA CYS A 64 3.96 -11.06 1.41
C CYS A 64 4.03 -11.99 0.20
N GLU A 65 4.54 -11.47 -0.90
CA GLU A 65 4.93 -12.26 -2.06
C GLU A 65 6.44 -12.52 -1.98
N CYS A 66 6.82 -13.76 -1.76
CA CYS A 66 8.22 -14.14 -1.57
C CYS A 66 8.70 -15.14 -2.60
N LYS A 67 9.90 -14.92 -3.14
CA LYS A 67 10.61 -15.82 -4.03
C LYS A 67 11.95 -16.19 -3.40
N GLN A 68 12.28 -17.48 -3.40
CA GLN A 68 13.60 -17.96 -2.98
C GLN A 68 14.52 -18.01 -4.19
N ASN A 69 15.75 -17.54 -4.06
CA ASN A 69 16.77 -17.66 -5.09
C ASN A 69 17.48 -19.02 -5.01
N GLU A 70 18.30 -19.35 -6.02
CA GLU A 70 19.06 -20.61 -6.09
C GLU A 70 20.07 -20.79 -4.95
N LYS A 71 20.42 -19.71 -4.24
CA LYS A 71 21.33 -19.72 -3.09
C LYS A 71 20.59 -19.90 -1.75
N GLY A 72 19.28 -20.16 -1.80
CA GLY A 72 18.43 -20.36 -0.63
C GLY A 72 17.98 -19.06 0.08
N SER A 73 18.36 -17.89 -0.43
CA SER A 73 17.96 -16.60 0.13
C SER A 73 16.54 -16.23 -0.29
N TRP A 74 15.78 -15.58 0.60
CA TRP A 74 14.41 -15.14 0.33
C TRP A 74 14.37 -13.66 -0.03
N ALA A 75 13.72 -13.34 -1.15
CA ALA A 75 13.32 -11.98 -1.52
C ALA A 75 11.80 -11.87 -1.37
N CYS A 76 11.31 -10.89 -0.61
CA CYS A 76 9.90 -10.67 -0.34
C CYS A 76 9.52 -9.21 -0.65
N THR A 77 8.35 -9.05 -1.26
CA THR A 77 7.69 -7.77 -1.47
C THR A 77 6.37 -7.76 -0.72
N VAL A 78 6.03 -6.62 -0.12
CA VAL A 78 4.73 -6.39 0.51
C VAL A 78 4.25 -4.99 0.16
N ASP A 79 2.99 -4.90 -0.24
CA ASP A 79 2.31 -3.63 -0.39
C ASP A 79 1.57 -3.28 0.88
N ALA A 80 1.47 -1.99 1.18
CA ALA A 80 0.66 -1.48 2.27
C ALA A 80 -0.18 -0.31 1.80
N ALA A 81 -1.46 -0.35 2.17
CA ALA A 81 -2.38 0.76 1.97
C ALA A 81 -2.18 1.79 3.07
N LEU A 82 -2.02 3.04 2.67
CA LEU A 82 -1.90 4.21 3.54
C LEU A 82 -3.20 4.98 3.60
N GLU A 83 -3.53 5.47 4.79
CA GLU A 83 -4.60 6.42 5.03
C GLU A 83 -4.05 7.69 5.70
N LYS A 84 -4.69 8.84 5.42
CA LYS A 84 -4.32 10.11 6.04
C LYS A 84 -4.67 10.10 7.52
N THR A 85 -3.71 10.52 8.32
CA THR A 85 -3.90 10.74 9.77
C THR A 85 -4.75 12.00 9.92
N ARG A 86 -5.90 11.87 10.59
CA ARG A 86 -6.96 12.88 10.66
C ARG A 86 -6.59 14.11 11.49
#